data_AF-A0A7Y2GQ43-F1
#
_entry.id   AF-A0A7Y2GQ43-F1
#
_cell.length_a   1.000
_cell.length_b   1.000
_cell.length_c   1.000
_cell.angle_alpha   90.00
_cell.angle_beta   90.00
_cell.angle_gamma   90.00
#
_symmetry.space_group_name_H-M   'P 1'
#
loop_
_entity.id
_entity.type
_entity.pdbx_description
1 polymer ?
#
loop_
_entity_poly.entity_id
_entity_poly.type
_entity_poly.pdbx_seq_one_letter_code
_entity_poly.pdbx_strand_id
1 'polypeptide(L)'
;MINKMGVRSLVVCLIFVGCGLFANTEPEKKVKKTPRNVVFILTDDHRYDYMGFTGKVPWLKTPHMDRLAEEGAYLPNTFVTTSLCSPSRASILTGQFS
;
A
#
# COMPACT_ATOMS: atom_id res chain seq x y z
N MET A 1 -28.18 20.39 -59.18
CA MET A 1 -26.98 21.00 -58.57
C MET A 1 -26.90 20.54 -57.11
N ILE A 2 -26.24 19.41 -56.87
CA ILE A 2 -26.11 18.84 -55.52
C ILE A 2 -25.05 19.67 -54.78
N ASN A 3 -25.44 20.19 -53.62
CA ASN A 3 -24.75 21.22 -52.87
C ASN A 3 -23.36 20.72 -52.40
N LYS A 4 -22.29 21.16 -53.09
CA LYS A 4 -20.89 20.72 -52.85
C LYS A 4 -20.38 21.02 -51.43
N MET A 5 -21.04 21.91 -50.68
CA MET A 5 -20.71 22.24 -49.29
C MET A 5 -21.17 21.17 -48.28
N GLY A 6 -22.31 20.52 -48.50
CA GLY A 6 -22.83 19.49 -47.59
C GLY A 6 -22.00 18.20 -47.62
N VAL A 7 -21.50 17.82 -48.80
CA VAL A 7 -20.66 16.63 -48.99
C VAL A 7 -19.29 16.80 -48.31
N ARG A 8 -18.71 18.00 -48.33
CA ARG A 8 -17.44 18.29 -47.65
C ARG A 8 -17.54 18.20 -46.13
N SER A 9 -18.64 18.69 -45.55
CA SER A 9 -18.85 18.63 -44.10
C SER A 9 -19.08 17.20 -43.59
N LEU A 10 -19.73 16.35 -44.41
CA LEU A 10 -19.99 14.94 -44.07
C LEU A 10 -18.72 14.08 -44.17
N VAL A 11 -17.86 14.36 -45.17
CA VAL A 11 -16.57 13.65 -45.34
C VAL A 11 -15.57 13.98 -44.23
N VAL A 12 -15.52 15.23 -43.76
CA VAL A 12 -14.65 15.63 -42.64
C VAL A 12 -15.08 14.94 -41.33
N CYS A 13 -16.39 14.76 -41.12
CA CYS A 13 -16.91 14.07 -39.94
C CYS A 13 -16.60 12.55 -39.96
N LEU A 14 -16.62 11.91 -41.13
CA LEU A 14 -16.25 10.50 -41.29
C LEU A 14 -14.76 10.22 -41.04
N ILE A 15 -13.87 11.16 -41.38
CA ILE A 15 -12.42 11.03 -41.14
C ILE A 15 -12.08 11.14 -39.64
N PHE A 16 -12.77 12.02 -38.90
CA PHE A 16 -12.58 12.17 -37.46
C PHE A 16 -13.05 10.94 -36.66
N VAL A 17 -14.15 10.30 -37.07
CA VAL A 17 -14.65 9.07 -36.43
C VAL A 17 -13.76 7.86 -36.73
N GLY A 18 -13.19 7.78 -37.94
CA GLY A 18 -12.28 6.69 -38.32
C GLY A 18 -10.94 6.69 -37.58
N CYS A 19 -10.42 7.86 -37.22
CA CYS A 19 -9.14 7.98 -36.50
C CYS A 19 -9.25 7.60 -35.02
N GLY A 20 -10.43 7.75 -34.40
CA GLY A 20 -10.69 7.32 -33.03
C GLY A 20 -10.74 5.80 -32.83
N LEU A 21 -10.96 5.02 -33.90
CA LEU A 21 -10.98 3.55 -33.83
C LEU A 21 -9.58 2.91 -33.87
N PHE A 22 -8.56 3.62 -34.34
CA PHE A 22 -7.16 3.20 -34.27
C PHE A 22 -6.46 3.83 -33.07
N ALA A 23 -7.11 3.79 -31.90
CA ALA A 23 -6.41 3.98 -30.65
C ALA A 23 -5.35 2.88 -30.54
N ASN A 24 -4.07 3.26 -30.72
CA ASN A 24 -2.93 2.40 -30.45
C ASN A 24 -3.07 1.87 -29.01
N THR A 25 -3.48 0.61 -28.87
CA THR A 25 -3.26 -0.14 -27.64
C THR A 25 -1.76 -0.33 -27.52
N GLU A 26 -1.08 0.61 -26.84
CA GLU A 26 0.29 0.33 -26.43
C GLU A 26 0.26 -0.97 -25.63
N PRO A 27 1.13 -1.94 -25.95
CA PRO A 27 1.15 -3.19 -25.23
C PRO A 27 1.39 -2.89 -23.75
N GLU A 28 0.45 -3.30 -22.90
CA GLU A 28 0.55 -3.12 -21.45
C GLU A 28 1.88 -3.71 -21.00
N LYS A 29 2.80 -2.83 -20.59
CA LYS A 29 4.14 -3.20 -20.19
C LYS A 29 4.00 -4.03 -18.92
N LYS A 30 4.08 -5.37 -19.03
CA LYS A 30 4.04 -6.29 -17.88
C LYS A 30 5.16 -5.94 -16.93
N VAL A 31 4.87 -5.13 -15.91
CA VAL A 31 5.77 -4.85 -14.81
C VAL A 31 6.00 -6.19 -14.11
N LYS A 32 7.23 -6.71 -14.20
CA LYS A 32 7.65 -7.91 -13.51
C LYS A 32 7.57 -7.63 -12.01
N LYS A 33 6.47 -8.03 -11.37
CA LYS A 33 6.29 -7.83 -9.93
C LYS A 33 7.30 -8.70 -9.20
N THR A 34 8.32 -8.06 -8.63
CA THR A 34 9.17 -8.72 -7.64
C THR A 34 8.31 -9.04 -6.41
N PRO A 35 8.33 -10.28 -5.90
CA PRO A 35 7.60 -10.61 -4.68
C PRO A 35 8.09 -9.72 -3.55
N ARG A 36 7.16 -9.27 -2.70
CA ARG A 36 7.50 -8.49 -1.51
C ARG A 36 8.04 -9.44 -0.45
N ASN A 37 9.12 -9.04 0.21
CA ASN A 37 9.61 -9.72 1.39
C ASN A 37 8.90 -9.16 2.63
N VAL A 38 8.62 -10.02 3.60
CA VAL A 38 8.05 -9.63 4.89
C VAL A 38 9.08 -9.98 5.97
N VAL A 39 9.49 -8.97 6.75
CA VAL A 39 10.37 -9.15 7.91
C VAL A 39 9.52 -8.91 9.16
N PHE A 40 9.30 -9.95 9.95
CA PHE A 40 8.54 -9.87 11.20
C PHE A 40 9.50 -9.79 12.39
N ILE A 41 9.45 -8.70 13.15
CA ILE A 41 10.28 -8.46 14.33
C ILE A 41 9.37 -8.49 15.56
N LEU A 42 9.68 -9.37 16.51
CA LEU A 42 8.97 -9.51 17.78
C LEU A 42 9.98 -9.42 18.93
N THR A 43 9.66 -8.59 19.93
CA THR A 43 10.44 -8.45 21.17
C THR A 43 9.64 -8.99 22.35
N ASP A 44 10.27 -9.78 23.22
CA ASP A 44 9.63 -10.32 24.43
C ASP A 44 9.63 -9.25 25.55
N ASP A 45 8.62 -9.30 26.43
CA ASP A 45 8.41 -8.38 27.56
C ASP A 45 8.51 -6.86 27.25
N HIS A 46 8.21 -6.46 26.01
CA HIS A 46 8.27 -5.06 25.61
C HIS A 46 7.00 -4.30 26.00
N ARG A 47 7.13 -3.36 26.93
CA ARG A 47 6.05 -2.44 27.30
C ARG A 47 5.68 -1.50 26.14
N TYR A 48 4.38 -1.25 25.98
CA TYR A 48 3.85 -0.38 24.93
C TYR A 48 4.38 1.08 24.97
N ASP A 49 4.81 1.55 26.14
CA ASP A 49 5.28 2.92 26.39
C ASP A 49 6.82 3.04 26.42
N TYR A 50 7.55 1.97 26.13
CA TYR A 50 9.01 1.94 26.23
C TYR A 50 9.69 2.11 24.87
N MET A 51 9.27 3.14 24.13
CA MET A 51 9.90 3.59 22.88
C MET A 51 10.06 5.12 22.88
N GLY A 52 11.15 5.62 22.32
CA GLY A 52 11.49 7.04 22.26
C GLY A 52 10.39 7.89 21.63
N PHE A 53 9.84 7.48 20.49
CA PHE A 53 8.76 8.19 19.80
C PHE A 53 7.47 8.35 20.62
N THR A 54 7.26 7.54 21.67
CA THR A 54 6.07 7.67 22.54
C THR A 54 6.15 8.86 23.48
N GLY A 55 7.36 9.38 23.73
CA GLY A 55 7.61 10.47 24.68
C GLY A 55 7.33 10.14 26.15
N LYS A 56 7.04 8.87 26.50
CA LYS A 56 6.68 8.46 27.87
C LYS A 56 7.88 8.28 28.79
N VAL A 57 9.04 7.93 28.24
CA VAL A 57 10.31 7.76 28.97
C VAL A 57 11.30 8.83 28.47
N PRO A 58 11.50 9.94 29.21
CA PRO A 58 12.19 11.13 28.69
C PRO A 58 13.64 10.92 28.20
N TRP A 59 14.34 9.93 28.77
CA TRP A 59 15.74 9.63 28.45
C TRP A 59 15.92 8.48 27.45
N LEU A 60 14.84 7.81 27.06
CA LEU A 60 14.90 6.65 26.18
C LEU A 60 15.13 7.09 24.73
N LYS A 61 16.15 6.49 24.09
CA LYS A 61 16.49 6.75 22.70
C LYS A 61 16.39 5.45 21.91
N THR A 62 15.50 5.41 20.93
CA THR A 62 15.31 4.25 20.05
C THR A 62 15.31 4.68 18.58
N PRO A 63 16.39 5.31 18.08
CA PRO A 63 16.39 6.03 16.81
C PRO A 63 15.98 5.16 15.61
N HIS A 64 16.29 3.86 15.63
CA HIS A 64 15.88 2.94 14.56
C HIS A 64 14.40 2.57 14.61
N MET A 65 13.82 2.42 15.82
CA MET A 65 12.39 2.17 15.98
C MET A 65 11.57 3.44 15.73
N ASP A 66 12.09 4.59 16.16
CA ASP A 66 11.47 5.89 15.93
C ASP A 66 11.36 6.16 14.42
N ARG A 67 12.42 5.86 13.65
CA ARG A 67 12.39 5.91 12.19
C ARG A 67 11.35 4.97 11.57
N LEU A 68 11.20 3.75 12.09
CA LEU A 68 10.17 2.82 11.60
C LEU A 68 8.75 3.31 11.89
N ALA A 69 8.54 4.00 13.01
CA ALA A 69 7.25 4.61 13.34
C ALA A 69 6.94 5.83 12.44
N GLU A 70 7.95 6.64 12.12
CA GLU A 70 7.85 7.83 11.24
C GLU A 70 7.64 7.46 9.76
N GLU A 71 8.41 6.51 9.24
CA GLU A 71 8.31 6.05 7.84
C GLU A 71 7.16 5.06 7.60
N GLY A 72 6.53 4.57 8.67
CA GLY A 72 5.57 3.48 8.66
C GLY A 72 4.21 3.85 9.26
N ALA A 73 3.61 2.87 9.95
CA ALA A 73 2.35 3.03 10.65
C ALA A 73 2.49 2.59 12.10
N TYR A 74 2.11 3.46 13.03
CA TYR A 74 2.04 3.18 14.46
C TYR A 74 0.58 3.00 14.90
N LEU A 75 0.29 1.88 15.57
CA LEU A 75 -1.03 1.56 16.09
C LEU A 75 -0.98 1.62 17.63
N PRO A 76 -1.46 2.70 18.28
CA PRO A 76 -1.30 2.88 19.73
C PRO A 76 -2.16 1.95 20.58
N ASN A 77 -3.18 1.33 20.00
CA ASN A 77 -4.17 0.50 20.69
C ASN A 77 -4.13 -0.96 20.22
N THR A 78 -2.92 -1.56 20.16
CA THR A 78 -2.75 -2.99 19.89
C THR A 78 -2.62 -3.79 21.17
N PHE A 79 -3.35 -4.90 21.27
CA PHE A 79 -3.38 -5.75 22.45
C PHE A 79 -3.01 -7.19 22.11
N VAL A 80 -2.36 -7.86 23.05
CA VAL A 80 -2.19 -9.32 23.02
C VAL A 80 -3.48 -9.98 23.50
N THR A 81 -3.76 -11.18 23.00
CA THR A 81 -4.87 -12.02 23.49
C THR A 81 -4.63 -12.50 24.93
N THR A 82 -3.37 -12.70 25.28
CA THR A 82 -2.93 -13.15 26.61
C THR A 82 -1.53 -12.62 26.93
N SER A 83 -1.27 -12.30 28.19
CA SER A 83 0.01 -11.76 28.68
C SER A 83 1.01 -12.85 29.08
N LEU A 84 1.00 -13.98 28.37
CA LEU A 84 1.91 -15.11 28.56
C LEU A 84 2.66 -15.41 27.25
N CYS A 85 3.98 -15.60 27.33
CA CYS A 85 4.86 -15.64 26.17
C CYS A 85 4.47 -16.73 25.14
N SER A 86 4.28 -17.98 25.60
CA SER A 86 3.95 -19.11 24.72
C SER A 86 2.57 -18.98 24.04
N PRO A 87 1.45 -18.76 24.76
CA PRO A 87 0.15 -18.65 24.11
C PRO A 87 -0.01 -17.33 23.31
N SER A 88 0.67 -16.24 23.69
CA SER A 88 0.71 -15.01 22.88
C SER A 88 1.37 -15.26 21.52
N ARG A 89 2.54 -15.92 21.50
CA ARG A 89 3.22 -16.29 20.24
C ARG A 89 2.41 -17.30 19.42
N ALA A 90 1.75 -18.25 20.08
CA ALA A 90 0.86 -19.19 19.40
C ALA A 90 -0.26 -18.44 18.66
N SER A 91 -0.91 -17.48 19.34
CA SER A 91 -1.97 -16.65 18.73
C SER A 91 -1.46 -15.86 17.51
N ILE A 92 -0.26 -15.29 17.57
CA ILE A 92 0.36 -14.56 16.45
C ILE A 92 0.61 -15.47 15.24
N LEU A 93 1.11 -16.69 15.47
CA LEU A 93 1.50 -17.61 14.40
C LEU A 93 0.31 -18.33 13.75
N THR A 94 -0.74 -18.62 14.51
CA THR A 94 -1.91 -19.36 14.02
C THR A 94 -3.08 -18.46 13.63
N GLY A 95 -3.11 -17.22 14.12
CA GLY A 95 -4.27 -16.33 13.96
C GLY A 95 -5.50 -16.78 14.77
N GLN A 96 -5.31 -17.65 15.77
CA GLN A 96 -6.36 -18.18 16.63
C GLN A 96 -6.23 -17.64 18.06
N PHE A 97 -7.33 -17.62 18.81
CA PHE A 97 -7.30 -17.33 20.24
C PHE A 97 -6.65 -18.50 21.01
N SER A 98 -6.01 -18.19 22.14
CA SER A 98 -5.43 -19.16 23.09
C SER A 98 -6.29 -19.32 24.33
#